data_AF-A0A2A4NBG9-F1
#
_entry.id   AF-A0A2A4NBG9-F1
#
_cell.length_a   1.000
_cell.length_b   1.000
_cell.length_c   1.000
_cell.angle_alpha   90.00
_cell.angle_beta   90.00
_cell.angle_gamma   90.00
#
_symmetry.space_group_name_H-M   'P 1'
#
loop_
_entity.id
_entity.type
_entity.pdbx_description
1 polymer ?
#
loop_
_entity_poly.entity_id
_entity_poly.type
_entity_poly.pdbx_seq_one_letter_code
_entity_poly.pdbx_strand_id
1 'polypeptide(L)' 'MDAKAALKTFIASDKNVTSQQESFKNSQVSYNSGVMTSFDFEQVKNRLLSAQSSLINAKYDFVFRTKVLDFYAGKSLIE' A
#
# COMPACT_ATOMS: atom_id res chain seq x y z
N MET A 1 14.73 -3.17 16.20
CA MET A 1 14.84 -3.80 14.87
C MET A 1 13.50 -3.82 14.13
N ASP A 2 12.37 -3.90 14.83
CA ASP A 2 11.02 -4.00 14.25
C ASP A 2 10.46 -2.74 13.57
N ALA A 3 10.55 -1.55 14.19
CA ALA A 3 9.99 -0.33 13.59
C ALA A 3 10.65 0.06 12.25
N LYS A 4 11.96 -0.18 12.11
CA LYS A 4 12.70 0.05 10.86
C LYS A 4 12.29 -0.92 9.75
N ALA A 5 11.98 -2.17 10.09
CA ALA A 5 11.48 -3.16 9.13
C ALA A 5 10.06 -2.82 8.67
N ALA A 6 9.20 -2.39 9.60
CA ALA A 6 7.86 -1.92 9.29
C ALA A 6 7.87 -0.65 8.40
N LEU A 7 8.77 0.29 8.66
CA LEU A 7 8.98 1.45 7.78
C LEU A 7 9.36 1.03 6.35
N LYS A 8 10.29 0.09 6.20
CA LYS A 8 10.67 -0.44 4.88
C LYS A 8 9.48 -1.09 4.16
N THR A 9 8.66 -1.83 4.91
CA THR A 9 7.45 -2.47 4.38
C THR A 9 6.43 -1.42 3.92
N PHE A 10 6.21 -0.37 4.72
CA PHE A 10 5.37 0.76 4.34
C PHE A 10 5.84 1.43 3.05
N ILE A 11 7.14 1.77 2.95
CA ILE A 11 7.72 2.39 1.74
C ILE A 11 7.58 1.46 0.53
N ALA A 12 7.80 0.15 0.69
CA ALA A 12 7.64 -0.81 -0.39
C ALA A 12 6.17 -0.92 -0.85
N SER A 13 5.22 -0.92 0.09
CA SER A 13 3.79 -0.95 -0.21
C SER A 13 3.32 0.32 -0.94
N ASP A 14 3.87 1.48 -0.58
CA ASP A 14 3.58 2.76 -1.22
C ASP A 14 4.07 2.78 -2.68
N LYS A 15 5.29 2.29 -2.92
CA LYS A 15 5.82 2.09 -4.27
C LYS A 15 4.98 1.10 -5.08
N ASN A 16 4.48 0.03 -4.46
CA ASN A 16 3.60 -0.93 -5.12
C ASN A 16 2.27 -0.25 -5.54
N VAL A 17 1.64 0.52 -4.66
CA VAL A 17 0.42 1.29 -5.00
C VAL A 17 0.67 2.20 -6.20
N THR A 18 1.78 2.93 -6.21
CA THR A 18 2.16 3.80 -7.35
C THR A 18 2.27 2.99 -8.64
N SER A 19 2.94 1.84 -8.61
CA SER A 19 3.06 0.96 -9.78
C SER A 19 1.70 0.41 -10.25
N GLN A 20 0.83 0.00 -9.33
CA GLN A 20 -0.50 -0.50 -9.69
C GLN A 20 -1.41 0.61 -10.21
N GLN A 21 -1.24 1.85 -9.75
CA GLN A 21 -1.99 3.00 -10.22
C GLN A 21 -1.67 3.31 -11.70
N GLU A 22 -0.39 3.28 -12.08
CA GLU A 22 0.03 3.42 -13.48
C GLU A 22 -0.47 2.24 -14.34
N SER A 23 -0.39 1.00 -13.82
CA SER A 23 -0.94 -0.17 -14.51
C SER A 23 -2.44 -0.05 -14.75
N PHE A 24 -3.19 0.43 -13.75
CA PHE A 24 -4.63 0.67 -13.84
C PHE A 24 -4.95 1.75 -14.89
N LYS A 25 -4.20 2.86 -14.88
CA LYS A 25 -4.35 3.94 -15.86
C LYS A 25 -4.14 3.44 -17.29
N ASN A 26 -3.08 2.67 -17.53
CA ASN A 26 -2.82 2.08 -18.85
C ASN A 26 -3.92 1.10 -19.26
N SER A 27 -4.36 0.26 -18.33
CA SER A 27 -5.43 -0.72 -18.57
C SER A 27 -6.78 -0.06 -18.87
N GLN A 28 -7.07 1.08 -18.25
CA GLN A 28 -8.27 1.88 -18.55
C GLN A 28 -8.24 2.39 -20.00
N VAL A 29 -7.09 2.87 -20.48
CA VAL A 29 -6.94 3.31 -21.88
C VAL A 29 -7.15 2.14 -22.83
N SER A 30 -6.53 0.99 -22.55
CA SER A 30 -6.69 -0.24 -23.33
C SER A 30 -8.14 -0.73 -23.36
N TYR A 31 -8.82 -0.73 -22.21
CA TYR A 31 -10.23 -1.14 -22.09
C TYR A 31 -11.14 -0.20 -22.88
N ASN A 32 -10.96 1.12 -22.73
CA ASN A 32 -11.74 2.12 -23.46
C ASN A 32 -11.52 2.06 -24.98
N SER A 33 -10.35 1.58 -25.40
CA SER A 33 -10.01 1.38 -26.83
C SER A 33 -10.52 0.04 -27.36
N GLY A 34 -11.12 -0.80 -26.51
CA GLY A 34 -11.65 -2.12 -26.87
C GLY A 34 -10.59 -3.22 -27.04
N VAL A 35 -9.31 -2.94 -26.75
CA VAL A 35 -8.20 -3.91 -26.88
C VAL A 35 -7.98 -4.76 -25.62
N MET A 36 -8.72 -4.48 -24.55
CA MET A 36 -8.70 -5.24 -23.29
C MET A 36 -10.13 -5.67 -22.93
N THR A 37 -10.27 -6.88 -22.40
CA THR A 37 -11.58 -7.40 -21.96
C THR A 37 -11.99 -6.81 -20.60
N SER A 38 -13.29 -6.84 -20.29
CA SER A 38 -13.79 -6.41 -18.97
C SER A 38 -13.25 -7.27 -17.83
N PHE A 39 -13.04 -8.57 -18.07
CA PHE A 39 -12.45 -9.48 -17.10
C PHE A 39 -10.99 -9.11 -16.77
N ASP A 40 -10.17 -8.83 -17.78
CA ASP A 40 -8.78 -8.42 -17.57
C ASP A 40 -8.70 -7.06 -16.86
N PHE A 41 -9.56 -6.12 -17.23
CA PHE A 41 -9.64 -4.81 -16.59
C PHE A 41 -9.99 -4.93 -15.10
N GLU A 42 -10.98 -5.74 -14.73
CA GLU A 42 -11.34 -5.97 -13.33
C GLU A 42 -10.22 -6.66 -12.54
N GLN A 43 -9.42 -7.54 -13.17
CA GLN A 43 -8.23 -8.09 -12.51
C GLN A 43 -7.21 -7.00 -12.13
N VAL A 44 -6.94 -6.05 -13.04
CA VAL A 44 -6.00 -4.95 -12.76
C VAL A 44 -6.54 -4.04 -11.65
N LYS A 45 -7.83 -3.74 -11.69
CA LYS A 45 -8.52 -2.98 -10.64
C LYS A 45 -8.42 -3.67 -9.27
N ASN A 46 -8.63 -4.98 -9.21
CA ASN A 46 -8.49 -5.76 -7.98
C ASN A 46 -7.05 -5.76 -7.43
N ARG A 47 -6.04 -5.76 -8.30
CA ARG A 47 -4.62 -5.63 -7.89
C ARG A 47 -4.35 -4.26 -7.26
N LEU A 48 -4.87 -3.18 -7.85
CA LEU A 48 -4.76 -1.83 -7.28
C LEU A 48 -5.43 -1.75 -5.90
N LEU A 49 -6.66 -2.25 -5.77
CA LEU A 49 -7.37 -2.29 -4.49
C LEU A 49 -6.59 -3.06 -3.42
N SER A 50 -6.06 -4.23 -3.79
CA SER A 50 -5.25 -5.05 -2.88
C SER A 50 -3.97 -4.35 -2.44
N ALA A 51 -3.30 -3.63 -3.35
CA ALA A 51 -2.12 -2.84 -3.03
C ALA A 51 -2.45 -1.70 -2.06
N GLN A 52 -3.57 -0.99 -2.26
CA GLN A 52 -4.03 0.07 -1.37
C GLN A 52 -4.34 -0.46 0.03
N SER A 53 -5.04 -1.60 0.13
CA SER A 53 -5.27 -2.26 1.44
C SER A 53 -3.96 -2.65 2.13
N SER A 54 -2.99 -3.15 1.37
CA SER A 54 -1.67 -3.50 1.90
C SER A 54 -0.91 -2.28 2.44
N LEU A 55 -0.98 -1.14 1.74
CA LEU A 55 -0.40 0.13 2.19
C LEU A 55 -1.01 0.61 3.51
N ILE A 56 -2.34 0.54 3.62
CA ILE A 56 -3.07 0.91 4.85
C ILE A 56 -2.59 0.04 6.02
N ASN A 57 -2.55 -1.27 5.83
CA ASN A 57 -2.08 -2.20 6.87
C ASN A 57 -0.62 -1.92 7.27
N ALA A 58 0.28 -1.72 6.30
CA ALA A 58 1.69 -1.43 6.55
C ALA A 58 1.89 -0.08 7.28
N LYS A 59 1.05 0.93 6.97
CA LYS A 59 1.05 2.22 7.67
C LYS A 59 0.72 2.04 9.15
N TYR A 60 -0.36 1.31 9.46
CA TYR A 60 -0.76 1.11 10.85
C TYR A 60 0.22 0.22 11.64
N ASP A 61 0.81 -0.81 11.01
CA ASP A 61 1.86 -1.62 11.64
C ASP A 61 3.10 -0.77 11.97
N PHE A 62 3.53 0.09 11.04
CA PHE A 62 4.65 1.01 11.29
C PHE A 62 4.37 2.01 12.42
N VAL A 63 3.20 2.65 12.41
CA VAL A 63 2.79 3.59 13.46
C VAL A 63 2.74 2.88 14.81
N PHE A 64 2.11 1.71 14.88
CA PHE A 64 1.99 0.93 16.10
C PHE A 64 3.35 0.55 16.68
N ARG A 65 4.24 -0.05 15.87
CA ARG A 65 5.59 -0.45 16.32
C ARG A 65 6.44 0.73 16.77
N THR A 66 6.25 1.90 16.15
CA THR A 66 6.94 3.12 16.57
C THR A 66 6.43 3.60 17.92
N LYS A 67 5.10 3.63 18.14
CA LYS A 67 4.51 4.02 19.43
C LYS A 67 4.88 3.05 20.56
N VAL A 68 4.92 1.75 20.30
CA VAL A 68 5.39 0.75 21.28
C VAL A 68 6.86 0.99 21.63
N LEU A 69 7.71 1.29 20.64
CA LEU A 69 9.12 1.61 20.89
C LEU A 69 9.29 2.87 21.74
N ASP A 70 8.53 3.92 21.45
CA ASP A 70 8.53 5.16 22.23
C ASP A 70 8.08 4.95 23.68
N PHE A 71 7.08 4.08 23.91
CA PHE A 71 6.66 3.69 25.25
C PHE A 71 7.78 3.03 26.06
N TYR A 72 8.48 2.05 25.47
CA TYR A 72 9.64 1.43 26.14
C TYR A 72 10.81 2.40 26.37
N ALA A 73 10.88 3.48 25.60
CA ALA A 73 11.85 4.55 25.80
C ALA A 73 11.40 5.60 26.86
N GLY A 74 10.27 5.39 27.54
CA GLY A 74 9.78 6.26 28.61
C GLY A 74 9.00 7.49 28.13
N LYS A 75 8.63 7.56 26.84
CA LYS A 75 7.78 8.63 26.31
C LYS A 75 6.30 8.29 26.50
N SER A 76 5.47 9.30 26.73
CA SER A 76 4.01 9.12 26.82
C SER A 76 3.45 8.59 25.49
N LEU A 77 2.52 7.63 25.58
CA LEU A 77 1.76 7.11 24.43
C LEU A 77 0.67 8.07 23.96
N ILE A 78 0.34 9.05 24.80
CA ILE A 78 -0.71 10.03 24.65
C ILE A 78 0.01 11.37 24.60
N GLU A 79 0.16 11.94 23.40
CA GLU A 79 0.32 13.39 23.26
C GLU A 79 -1.07 14.00 23.27
#